data_AF-A0A7K0SU62-F1
#
_entry.id   AF-A0A7K0SU62-F1
#
_cell.length_a   1.000
_cell.length_b   1.000
_cell.length_c   1.000
_cell.angle_alpha   90.00
_cell.angle_beta   90.00
_cell.angle_gamma   90.00
#
_symmetry.space_group_name_H-M   'P 1'
#
loop_
_entity.id
_entity.type
_entity.pdbx_description
1 polymer ?
#
loop_
_entity_poly.entity_id
_entity_poly.type
_entity_poly.pdbx_seq_one_letter_code
_entity_poly.pdbx_strand_id
1 'polypeptide(L)'
;KGYMTAGAYADGALGEVFLKLGKQGSTLAGVMDAFSIAVSIGLQYGVPLETFVEKFTNLRFEPAGMTDDADIRMAQSMMDYIFRRLALDYLPFEQRSSMGLYTAAERAAALDNGGEYAPVAVADTPKAPVLAVVPAVASKPVAVKIEAAAPAMTIGSSSDLLESMGIKSDAPLCMTCGVKMRMSGACFVCEGCGNTSGCS
;
A
#
# COMPACT_ATOMS: atom_id res chain seq x y z
N LYS A 1 -4.83 -3.78 15.67
CA LYS A 1 -4.31 -5.12 15.30
C LYS A 1 -4.52 -5.28 13.81
N GLY A 2 -3.45 -5.43 13.04
CA GLY A 2 -3.52 -5.78 11.63
C GLY A 2 -2.88 -7.14 11.40
N TYR A 3 -3.28 -7.84 10.35
CA TYR A 3 -2.72 -9.12 9.95
C TYR A 3 -2.20 -8.98 8.52
N MET A 4 -1.02 -9.55 8.28
CA MET A 4 -0.45 -9.70 6.95
C MET A 4 -0.46 -11.19 6.60
N THR A 5 -0.93 -11.51 5.40
CA THR A 5 -0.87 -12.85 4.84
C THR A 5 -0.08 -12.77 3.54
N ALA A 6 0.97 -13.57 3.41
CA ALA A 6 1.75 -13.70 2.19
C ALA A 6 1.43 -15.04 1.52
N GLY A 7 1.04 -15.02 0.25
CA GLY A 7 0.86 -16.19 -0.59
C GLY A 7 2.10 -16.40 -1.44
N ALA A 8 2.74 -17.56 -1.30
CA ALA A 8 3.89 -17.95 -2.11
C ALA A 8 3.47 -18.93 -3.21
N TYR A 9 4.16 -18.85 -4.34
CA TYR A 9 4.07 -19.82 -5.42
C TYR A 9 4.76 -21.15 -5.03
N ALA A 10 4.55 -22.20 -5.83
CA ALA A 10 5.11 -23.52 -5.59
C ALA A 10 6.66 -23.55 -5.63
N ASP A 11 7.27 -22.54 -6.24
CA ASP A 11 8.72 -22.33 -6.32
C ASP A 11 9.26 -21.50 -5.13
N GLY A 12 8.40 -21.11 -4.18
CA GLY A 12 8.78 -20.31 -3.01
C GLY A 12 8.85 -18.81 -3.26
N ALA A 13 8.62 -18.35 -4.49
CA ALA A 13 8.55 -16.92 -4.78
C ALA A 13 7.26 -16.30 -4.22
N LEU A 14 7.33 -15.06 -3.74
CA LEU A 14 6.16 -14.33 -3.25
C LEU A 14 5.23 -13.96 -4.42
N GLY A 15 3.97 -14.38 -4.36
CA GLY A 15 2.97 -14.08 -5.39
C GLY A 15 1.94 -13.05 -5.00
N GLU A 16 1.50 -13.05 -3.74
CA GLU A 16 0.48 -12.12 -3.26
C GLU A 16 0.68 -11.73 -1.80
N VAL A 17 0.23 -10.53 -1.45
CA VAL A 17 0.29 -9.99 -0.10
C VAL A 17 -1.07 -9.38 0.23
N PHE A 18 -1.70 -9.88 1.29
CA PHE A 18 -2.95 -9.33 1.83
C PHE A 18 -2.69 -8.62 3.14
N LEU A 19 -3.14 -7.38 3.24
CA LEU A 19 -2.98 -6.53 4.42
C LEU A 19 -4.35 -6.20 4.99
N LYS A 20 -4.70 -6.81 6.11
CA LYS A 20 -5.93 -6.51 6.83
C LYS A 20 -5.61 -5.71 8.08
N LEU A 21 -5.81 -4.40 8.04
CA LEU A 21 -5.79 -3.59 9.25
C LEU A 21 -7.14 -3.74 9.97
N GLY A 22 -7.10 -3.96 11.28
CA GLY A 22 -8.30 -4.07 12.12
C GLY A 22 -8.97 -2.71 12.36
N LYS A 23 -9.41 -2.43 13.59
CA LYS A 23 -10.19 -1.22 14.04
C LYS A 23 -9.55 0.17 13.80
N GLN A 24 -8.68 0.33 12.82
CA GLN A 24 -8.24 1.63 12.29
C GLN A 24 -9.30 2.14 11.30
N GLY A 25 -9.41 3.46 11.15
CA GLY A 25 -10.49 4.11 10.39
C GLY A 25 -10.71 3.52 8.99
N SER A 26 -11.96 3.57 8.51
CA SER A 26 -12.38 2.99 7.21
C SER A 26 -11.56 3.50 6.02
N THR A 27 -11.05 4.73 6.10
CA THR A 27 -10.17 5.33 5.09
C THR A 27 -8.83 4.61 4.99
N LEU A 28 -8.13 4.41 6.11
CA LEU A 28 -6.85 3.71 6.13
C LEU A 28 -7.04 2.24 5.75
N ALA A 29 -8.09 1.58 6.24
CA ALA A 29 -8.40 0.20 5.89
C ALA A 29 -8.61 0.04 4.37
N GLY A 30 -9.37 0.93 3.73
CA GLY A 30 -9.60 0.90 2.28
C GLY A 30 -8.33 1.15 1.46
N VAL A 31 -7.48 2.10 1.89
CA VAL A 31 -6.21 2.37 1.20
C VAL A 31 -5.24 1.19 1.33
N MET A 32 -5.19 0.53 2.49
CA MET A 32 -4.33 -0.64 2.68
C MET A 32 -4.83 -1.86 1.90
N ASP A 33 -6.14 -2.05 1.80
CA ASP A 33 -6.74 -3.09 0.97
C ASP A 33 -6.39 -2.88 -0.51
N ALA A 34 -6.64 -1.67 -1.04
CA ALA A 34 -6.28 -1.30 -2.40
C ALA A 34 -4.78 -1.42 -2.68
N PHE A 35 -3.93 -1.04 -1.72
CA PHE A 35 -2.48 -1.20 -1.83
C PHE A 35 -2.07 -2.67 -1.89
N SER A 36 -2.66 -3.51 -1.04
CA SER A 36 -2.38 -4.96 -1.02
C SER A 36 -2.74 -5.63 -2.35
N ILE A 37 -3.85 -5.21 -2.95
CA ILE A 37 -4.25 -5.65 -4.30
C ILE A 37 -3.25 -5.15 -5.35
N ALA A 38 -2.85 -3.88 -5.31
CA ALA A 38 -1.92 -3.31 -6.29
C ALA A 38 -0.54 -3.99 -6.25
N VAL A 39 0.00 -4.24 -5.06
CA VAL A 39 1.28 -4.96 -4.89
C VAL A 39 1.16 -6.39 -5.37
N SER A 40 0.06 -7.08 -5.02
CA SER A 40 -0.19 -8.45 -5.48
C SER A 40 -0.27 -8.54 -7.01
N ILE A 41 -0.96 -7.60 -7.66
CA ILE A 41 -0.98 -7.50 -9.12
C ILE A 41 0.44 -7.27 -9.64
N GLY A 42 1.21 -6.36 -9.05
CA GLY A 42 2.59 -6.11 -9.48
C GLY A 42 3.47 -7.36 -9.43
N LEU A 43 3.39 -8.13 -8.34
CA LEU A 43 4.13 -9.39 -8.19
C LEU A 43 3.67 -10.43 -9.23
N GLN A 44 2.36 -10.58 -9.43
CA GLN A 44 1.79 -11.51 -10.43
C GLN A 44 2.18 -11.16 -11.87
N TYR A 45 2.39 -9.88 -12.18
CA TYR A 45 2.83 -9.40 -13.50
C TYR A 45 4.36 -9.33 -13.65
N GLY A 46 5.12 -9.90 -12.70
CA GLY A 46 6.56 -10.10 -12.82
C GLY A 46 7.42 -8.93 -12.33
N VAL A 47 6.86 -7.99 -11.55
CA VAL A 47 7.68 -7.00 -10.84
C VAL A 47 8.42 -7.71 -9.70
N PRO A 48 9.76 -7.67 -9.65
CA PRO A 48 10.51 -8.39 -8.62
C PRO A 48 10.31 -7.74 -7.25
N LEU A 49 10.22 -8.57 -6.22
CA LEU A 49 10.03 -8.11 -4.83
C LEU A 49 11.10 -7.12 -4.39
N GLU A 50 12.35 -7.29 -4.83
CA GLU A 50 13.47 -6.38 -4.59
C GLU A 50 13.13 -4.93 -4.95
N THR A 51 12.43 -4.69 -6.07
CA THR A 51 12.06 -3.34 -6.49
C THR A 51 11.08 -2.70 -5.51
N PHE A 52 10.14 -3.47 -4.97
CA PHE A 52 9.24 -2.98 -3.93
C PHE A 52 10.00 -2.69 -2.64
N VAL A 53 10.86 -3.61 -2.20
CA VAL A 53 11.66 -3.43 -0.97
C VAL A 53 12.50 -2.16 -1.05
N GLU A 54 13.23 -1.93 -2.13
CA GLU A 54 14.02 -0.72 -2.31
C GLU A 54 13.20 0.58 -2.22
N LYS A 55 11.96 0.56 -2.73
CA LYS A 55 11.14 1.78 -2.83
C LYS A 55 10.34 2.08 -1.57
N PHE A 56 9.94 1.04 -0.84
CA PHE A 56 9.08 1.17 0.34
C PHE A 56 9.85 1.08 1.66
N THR A 57 11.08 0.58 1.66
CA THR A 57 11.96 0.68 2.83
C THR A 57 12.30 2.14 3.13
N ASN A 58 12.40 2.47 4.43
CA ASN A 58 12.64 3.81 4.98
C ASN A 58 11.53 4.84 4.70
N LEU A 59 10.39 4.42 4.15
CA LEU A 59 9.24 5.30 4.01
C LEU A 59 8.72 5.71 5.38
N ARG A 60 8.56 7.02 5.60
CA ARG A 60 8.18 7.59 6.91
C ARG A 60 6.75 8.11 6.88
N PHE A 61 5.89 7.50 7.71
CA PHE A 61 4.54 7.99 7.99
C PHE A 61 4.00 7.31 9.25
N GLU A 62 3.01 7.91 9.90
CA GLU A 62 2.39 7.35 11.10
C GLU A 62 1.42 6.21 10.76
N PRO A 63 1.39 5.09 11.51
CA PRO A 63 2.09 4.84 12.77
C PRO A 63 3.54 4.37 12.59
N ALA A 64 4.44 4.93 13.40
CA ALA A 64 5.86 4.57 13.47
C ALA A 64 6.26 4.28 14.92
N GLY A 65 7.27 3.44 15.14
CA GLY A 65 7.75 3.14 16.48
C GLY A 65 8.34 1.75 16.66
N MET A 66 8.36 1.32 17.93
CA MET A 66 8.84 0.01 18.32
C MET A 66 7.88 -1.08 17.83
N THR A 67 8.42 -2.19 17.38
CA THR A 67 7.64 -3.38 17.03
C THR A 67 7.99 -4.56 17.96
N ASP A 68 7.13 -5.57 17.96
CA ASP A 68 7.34 -6.81 18.71
C ASP A 68 8.23 -7.82 17.95
N ASP A 69 8.63 -7.52 16.71
CA ASP A 69 9.51 -8.37 15.90
C ASP A 69 10.98 -8.18 16.34
N ALA A 70 11.64 -9.29 16.70
CA ALA A 70 13.05 -9.28 17.08
C ALA A 70 13.96 -8.82 15.94
N ASP A 71 13.61 -9.13 14.69
CA ASP A 71 14.38 -8.75 13.51
C ASP A 71 14.16 -7.28 13.12
N ILE A 72 12.98 -6.71 13.38
CA ILE A 72 12.62 -5.34 12.97
C ILE A 72 12.12 -4.54 14.17
N ARG A 73 12.98 -4.35 15.15
CA ARG A 73 12.63 -3.72 16.43
C ARG A 73 12.10 -2.28 16.32
N MET A 74 12.50 -1.54 15.29
CA MET A 74 12.05 -0.18 15.00
C MET A 74 11.62 -0.07 13.54
N ALA A 75 10.41 0.44 13.31
CA ALA A 75 9.89 0.73 11.98
C ALA A 75 9.52 2.21 11.85
N GLN A 76 9.79 2.78 10.68
CA GLN A 76 9.47 4.19 10.39
C GLN A 76 8.06 4.37 9.82
N SER A 77 7.40 3.27 9.47
CA SER A 77 6.00 3.21 9.08
C SER A 77 5.52 1.76 9.02
N MET A 78 4.21 1.57 8.84
CA MET A 78 3.63 0.26 8.56
C MET A 78 4.18 -0.38 7.28
N MET A 79 4.34 0.40 6.19
CA MET A 79 4.87 -0.13 4.93
C MET A 79 6.34 -0.52 5.08
N ASP A 80 7.13 0.33 5.75
CA ASP A 80 8.55 0.05 6.02
C ASP A 80 8.71 -1.28 6.75
N TYR A 81 7.89 -1.53 7.78
CA TYR A 81 7.86 -2.82 8.48
C TYR A 81 7.52 -3.99 7.55
N ILE A 82 6.44 -3.87 6.78
CA ILE A 82 5.96 -4.94 5.88
C ILE A 82 7.04 -5.34 4.88
N PHE A 83 7.64 -4.38 4.18
CA PHE A 83 8.63 -4.69 3.15
C PHE A 83 9.97 -5.14 3.72
N ARG A 84 10.37 -4.67 4.91
CA ARG A 84 11.53 -5.24 5.60
C ARG A 84 11.27 -6.69 5.99
N ARG A 85 10.06 -7.02 6.47
CA ARG A 85 9.70 -8.39 6.84
C ARG A 85 9.69 -9.31 5.62
N LEU A 86 9.05 -8.87 4.53
CA LEU A 86 9.05 -9.62 3.27
C LEU A 86 10.46 -9.80 2.70
N ALA A 87 11.36 -8.81 2.86
CA ALA A 87 12.75 -8.96 2.45
C ALA A 87 13.49 -10.01 3.27
N LEU A 88 13.28 -10.06 4.59
CA LEU A 88 13.90 -11.09 5.42
C LEU A 88 13.36 -12.49 5.12
N ASP A 89 12.07 -12.60 4.80
CA ASP A 89 11.41 -13.89 4.57
C ASP A 89 11.66 -14.45 3.14
N TYR A 90 11.78 -13.59 2.11
CA TYR A 90 11.80 -14.02 0.71
C TYR A 90 13.04 -13.61 -0.10
N LEU A 91 13.84 -12.63 0.34
CA LEU A 91 15.04 -12.23 -0.40
C LEU A 91 16.29 -13.01 0.05
N PRO A 92 17.16 -13.39 -0.88
CA PRO A 92 18.45 -14.00 -0.55
C PRO A 92 19.34 -12.98 0.19
N PHE A 93 20.27 -13.51 0.99
CA PHE A 93 21.20 -12.72 1.83
C PHE A 93 21.89 -11.60 1.04
N GLU A 94 22.42 -11.89 -0.15
CA GLU A 94 23.15 -10.93 -0.99
C GLU A 94 22.32 -9.71 -1.38
N GLN A 95 21.04 -9.90 -1.73
CA GLN A 95 20.17 -8.79 -2.11
C GLN A 95 19.80 -7.95 -0.90
N ARG A 96 19.43 -8.59 0.21
CA ARG A 96 19.00 -7.86 1.41
C ARG A 96 20.16 -7.20 2.16
N SER A 97 21.36 -7.77 2.12
CA SER A 97 22.56 -7.16 2.72
C SER A 97 22.95 -5.85 2.02
N SER A 98 22.78 -5.78 0.69
CA SER A 98 22.97 -4.55 -0.09
C SER A 98 22.06 -3.41 0.35
N MET A 99 20.87 -3.74 0.86
CA MET A 99 19.89 -2.81 1.43
C MET A 99 20.06 -2.59 2.94
N GLY A 100 21.07 -3.20 3.57
CA GLY A 100 21.31 -3.11 5.01
C GLY A 100 20.29 -3.86 5.87
N LEU A 101 19.59 -4.85 5.29
CA LEU A 101 18.55 -5.61 5.97
C LEU A 101 19.09 -6.93 6.51
N TYR A 102 19.22 -6.99 7.83
CA TYR A 102 19.78 -8.13 8.56
C TYR A 102 18.84 -8.60 9.66
N THR A 103 18.82 -9.91 9.88
CA THR A 103 18.13 -10.53 11.01
C THR A 103 18.81 -10.18 12.34
N ALA A 104 18.11 -10.39 13.45
CA ALA A 104 18.67 -10.23 14.79
C ALA A 104 19.87 -11.17 15.01
N ALA A 105 19.79 -12.40 14.53
CA ALA A 105 20.87 -13.38 14.64
C ALA A 105 22.13 -12.94 13.89
N GLU A 106 21.99 -12.42 12.67
CA GLU A 106 23.10 -11.89 11.88
C GLU A 106 23.75 -10.67 12.51
N ARG A 107 22.94 -9.76 13.06
CA ARG A 107 23.47 -8.61 13.80
C ARG A 107 24.22 -9.03 15.05
N ALA A 108 23.73 -10.03 15.78
CA ALA A 108 24.43 -10.58 16.94
C ALA A 108 25.76 -11.22 16.51
N ALA A 109 25.73 -12.08 15.48
CA ALA A 109 26.94 -12.72 14.96
C ALA A 109 27.96 -11.69 14.43
N ALA A 110 27.51 -10.61 13.80
CA ALA A 110 28.40 -9.54 13.34
C ALA A 110 29.12 -8.84 14.50
N LEU A 111 28.46 -8.67 15.66
CA LEU A 111 29.12 -8.12 16.85
C LEU A 111 30.23 -9.04 17.35
N ASP A 112 30.03 -10.35 17.29
CA ASP A 112 31.01 -11.35 17.73
C ASP A 112 32.16 -11.53 16.71
N ASN A 113 31.90 -11.33 15.42
CA ASN A 113 32.86 -11.49 14.32
C ASN A 113 33.60 -10.19 13.94
N GLY A 114 33.59 -9.17 14.80
CA GLY A 114 34.36 -7.93 14.56
C GLY A 114 33.71 -6.96 13.56
N GLY A 115 32.40 -7.03 13.37
CA GLY A 115 31.60 -6.12 12.55
C GLY A 115 31.22 -6.66 11.17
N GLU A 116 31.64 -7.89 10.83
CA GLU A 116 31.39 -8.49 9.52
C GLU A 116 30.06 -9.25 9.49
N TYR A 117 29.19 -8.90 8.54
CA TYR A 117 27.92 -9.57 8.33
C TYR A 117 28.10 -10.77 7.41
N ALA A 118 27.89 -11.96 7.94
CA ALA A 118 27.92 -13.21 7.20
C ALA A 118 26.55 -13.89 7.25
N PRO A 119 26.16 -14.67 6.22
CA PRO A 119 24.94 -15.45 6.26
C PRO A 119 25.06 -16.50 7.38
N VAL A 120 24.20 -16.38 8.39
CA VAL A 120 24.06 -17.42 9.40
C VAL A 120 23.17 -18.50 8.78
N ALA A 121 23.61 -19.75 8.81
CA ALA A 121 22.84 -20.87 8.26
C ALA A 121 21.56 -21.10 9.08
N VAL A 122 20.50 -20.37 8.75
CA VAL A 122 19.15 -20.64 9.22
C VAL A 122 18.45 -21.40 8.10
N ALA A 123 18.02 -22.63 8.41
CA ALA A 123 17.28 -23.48 7.50
C ALA A 123 15.97 -22.81 7.06
N ASP A 124 15.61 -23.03 5.80
CA ASP A 124 14.35 -22.65 5.14
C ASP A 124 14.18 -21.16 4.78
N THR A 125 15.07 -20.64 3.94
CA THR A 125 14.64 -19.66 2.93
C THR A 125 14.12 -20.43 1.71
N PRO A 126 12.86 -20.24 1.27
CA PRO A 126 12.40 -20.78 0.01
C PRO A 126 13.29 -20.23 -1.09
N LYS A 127 13.98 -21.14 -1.78
CA LYS A 127 14.84 -20.84 -2.92
C LYS A 127 13.98 -20.34 -4.07
N ALA A 128 13.70 -19.04 -4.09
CA ALA A 128 13.17 -18.40 -5.28
C ALA A 128 14.09 -18.75 -6.45
N PRO A 129 13.57 -19.30 -7.56
CA PRO A 129 14.39 -19.55 -8.73
C PRO A 129 14.92 -18.21 -9.20
N VAL A 130 16.24 -18.15 -9.37
CA VAL A 130 16.95 -17.12 -10.13
C VAL A 130 16.34 -17.13 -11.54
N LEU A 131 15.26 -16.37 -11.72
CA LEU A 131 14.84 -15.95 -13.04
C LEU A 131 16.00 -15.13 -13.58
N ALA A 132 16.52 -15.60 -14.71
CA ALA A 132 17.61 -14.99 -15.44
C ALA A 132 17.46 -13.47 -15.44
N VAL A 133 18.56 -12.79 -15.16
CA VAL A 133 18.72 -11.33 -15.24
C VAL A 133 18.16 -10.88 -16.60
N VAL A 134 16.90 -10.48 -16.61
CA VAL A 134 16.35 -9.66 -17.68
C VAL A 134 17.05 -8.33 -17.48
N PRO A 135 17.82 -7.83 -18.45
CA PRO A 135 18.56 -6.60 -18.27
C PRO A 135 17.56 -5.53 -17.84
N ALA A 136 17.90 -4.82 -16.76
CA ALA A 136 17.15 -3.68 -16.27
C ALA A 136 16.80 -2.79 -17.47
N VAL A 137 15.53 -2.86 -17.90
CA VAL A 137 15.01 -1.90 -18.86
C VAL A 137 14.96 -0.61 -18.07
N ALA A 138 15.98 0.23 -18.28
CA ALA A 138 15.99 1.60 -17.81
C ALA A 138 14.62 2.19 -18.16
N SER A 139 13.81 2.36 -17.13
CA SER A 139 12.51 2.99 -17.23
C SER A 139 12.78 4.44 -17.60
N LYS A 140 12.78 4.69 -18.92
CA LYS A 140 12.65 6.05 -19.44
C LYS A 140 11.45 6.66 -18.70
N PRO A 141 11.57 7.87 -18.15
CA PRO A 141 10.42 8.53 -17.56
C PRO A 141 9.39 8.68 -18.67
N VAL A 142 8.35 7.85 -18.65
CA VAL A 142 7.14 8.14 -19.40
C VAL A 142 6.58 9.35 -18.69
N ALA A 143 6.78 10.51 -19.31
CA ALA A 143 6.03 11.70 -18.98
C ALA A 143 4.56 11.37 -19.29
N VAL A 144 3.87 10.80 -18.31
CA VAL A 144 2.41 10.73 -18.33
C VAL A 144 1.98 12.18 -18.18
N LYS A 145 1.77 12.81 -19.33
CA LYS A 145 1.00 14.02 -19.42
C LYS A 145 -0.38 13.61 -18.93
N ILE A 146 -0.69 13.95 -17.68
CA ILE A 146 -2.03 13.82 -17.12
C ILE A 146 -2.85 14.89 -17.82
N GLU A 147 -3.23 14.63 -19.07
CA GLU A 147 -4.31 15.37 -19.68
C GLU A 147 -5.55 14.97 -18.88
N ALA A 148 -6.16 15.97 -18.25
CA ALA A 148 -7.39 15.80 -17.52
C ALA A 148 -8.37 15.07 -18.45
N ALA A 149 -8.67 13.81 -18.09
CA ALA A 149 -9.82 13.14 -18.67
C ALA A 149 -11.00 14.10 -18.47
N ALA A 150 -11.65 14.50 -19.57
CA ALA A 150 -12.86 15.27 -19.50
C ALA A 150 -13.77 14.59 -18.47
N PRO A 151 -14.33 15.33 -17.49
CA PRO A 151 -15.10 14.72 -16.43
C PRO A 151 -16.21 13.91 -17.11
N ALA A 152 -16.13 12.58 -17.00
CA ALA A 152 -17.28 11.74 -17.26
C ALA A 152 -18.35 12.29 -16.32
N MET A 153 -19.43 12.82 -16.88
CA MET A 153 -20.55 13.34 -16.09
C MET A 153 -21.18 12.16 -15.36
N THR A 154 -20.61 11.80 -14.21
CA THR A 154 -21.17 10.84 -13.28
C THR A 154 -22.27 11.59 -12.54
N ILE A 155 -23.50 11.38 -12.96
CA ILE A 155 -24.68 11.94 -12.32
C ILE A 155 -24.79 11.26 -10.95
N GLY A 156 -24.28 11.94 -9.92
CA GLY A 156 -24.20 11.42 -8.55
C GLY A 156 -25.45 11.72 -7.72
N SER A 157 -26.25 12.70 -8.12
CA SER A 157 -27.55 13.02 -7.53
C SER A 157 -28.52 13.62 -8.55
N SER A 158 -29.80 13.69 -8.18
CA SER A 158 -30.83 14.36 -8.96
C SER A 158 -30.54 15.85 -9.20
N SER A 159 -29.76 16.49 -8.32
CA SER A 159 -29.27 17.86 -8.52
C SER A 159 -28.26 17.97 -9.66
N ASP A 160 -27.32 17.02 -9.77
CA ASP A 160 -26.37 16.97 -10.89
C ASP A 160 -27.08 16.69 -12.22
N LEU A 161 -28.14 15.84 -12.19
CA LEU A 161 -29.00 15.59 -13.35
C LEU A 161 -29.71 16.87 -13.78
N LEU A 162 -30.27 17.65 -12.85
CA LEU A 162 -30.95 18.92 -13.16
C LEU A 162 -30.01 19.93 -13.81
N GLU A 163 -28.77 20.00 -13.34
CA GLU A 163 -27.75 20.89 -13.92
C GLU A 163 -27.32 20.45 -15.32
N SER A 164 -27.26 19.15 -15.59
CA SER A 164 -27.03 18.64 -16.94
C SER A 164 -28.16 19.03 -17.91
N MET A 165 -29.37 19.26 -17.38
CA MET A 165 -30.53 19.76 -18.12
C MET A 165 -30.62 21.31 -18.13
N GLY A 166 -29.61 22.01 -17.62
CA GLY A 166 -29.52 23.48 -17.62
C GLY A 166 -30.25 24.17 -16.47
N ILE A 167 -30.74 23.42 -15.48
CA ILE A 167 -31.41 23.97 -14.30
C ILE A 167 -30.35 24.14 -13.20
N LYS A 168 -30.01 25.40 -12.89
CA LYS A 168 -28.98 25.72 -11.89
C LYS A 168 -29.41 25.25 -10.49
N SER A 169 -28.57 24.45 -9.81
CA SER A 169 -28.78 24.01 -8.43
C SER A 169 -27.68 24.56 -7.53
N ASP A 170 -28.01 25.51 -6.67
CA ASP A 170 -27.05 26.13 -5.71
C ASP A 170 -26.92 25.30 -4.42
N ALA A 171 -27.17 23.99 -4.52
CA ALA A 171 -27.14 23.10 -3.37
C ALA A 171 -25.69 22.76 -2.98
N PRO A 172 -25.35 22.80 -1.68
CA PRO A 172 -24.02 22.46 -1.20
C PRO A 172 -23.71 20.97 -1.39
N LEU A 173 -22.42 20.64 -1.38
CA LEU A 173 -21.97 19.25 -1.35
C LEU A 173 -22.19 18.66 0.05
N CYS A 174 -22.52 17.37 0.11
CA CYS A 174 -22.66 16.66 1.37
C CYS A 174 -21.28 16.52 2.06
N MET A 175 -21.17 16.99 3.29
CA MET A 175 -19.92 16.89 4.07
C MET A 175 -19.55 15.46 4.47
N THR A 176 -20.48 14.50 4.33
CA THR A 176 -20.26 13.09 4.72
C THR A 176 -19.81 12.22 3.55
N CYS A 177 -20.36 12.42 2.35
CA CYS A 177 -20.08 11.56 1.19
C CYS A 177 -19.71 12.32 -0.09
N GLY A 178 -19.67 13.66 -0.07
CA GLY A 178 -19.24 14.48 -1.20
C GLY A 178 -20.27 14.63 -2.34
N VAL A 179 -21.41 13.92 -2.29
CA VAL A 179 -22.48 14.03 -3.29
C VAL A 179 -23.22 15.37 -3.17
N LYS A 180 -23.56 16.00 -4.29
CA LYS A 180 -24.31 17.26 -4.30
C LYS A 180 -25.72 17.06 -3.73
N MET A 181 -26.08 17.84 -2.72
CA MET A 181 -27.35 17.67 -2.02
C MET A 181 -28.52 18.16 -2.87
N ARG A 182 -29.74 17.73 -2.54
CA ARG A 182 -30.99 18.18 -3.16
C ARG A 182 -31.74 19.09 -2.20
N MET A 183 -32.26 20.21 -2.69
CA MET A 183 -33.11 21.07 -1.87
C MET A 183 -34.46 20.39 -1.61
N SER A 184 -34.88 20.36 -0.35
CA SER A 184 -36.13 19.80 0.14
C SER A 184 -36.78 20.78 1.10
N GLY A 185 -37.45 21.80 0.55
CA GLY A 185 -37.99 22.93 1.32
C GLY A 185 -36.88 23.87 1.77
N ALA A 186 -36.84 24.19 3.07
CA ALA A 186 -35.77 24.99 3.67
C ALA A 186 -34.47 24.18 3.91
N CYS A 187 -34.54 22.85 3.84
CA CYS A 187 -33.41 21.95 4.07
C CYS A 187 -32.76 21.49 2.76
N PHE A 188 -31.57 20.91 2.89
CA PHE A 188 -30.93 20.08 1.88
C PHE A 188 -30.86 18.63 2.38
N VAL A 189 -31.09 17.68 1.47
CA VAL A 189 -31.02 16.24 1.74
C VAL A 189 -30.01 15.60 0.78
N CYS A 190 -29.11 14.79 1.32
CA CYS A 190 -28.17 14.02 0.53
C CYS A 190 -28.78 12.69 0.09
N GLU A 191 -28.88 12.46 -1.22
CA GLU A 191 -29.39 11.19 -1.76
C GLU A 191 -28.40 10.01 -1.58
N GLY A 192 -27.09 10.29 -1.51
CA GLY A 192 -26.06 9.25 -1.36
C GLY A 192 -25.99 8.61 0.04
N CYS A 193 -26.18 9.39 1.11
CA CYS A 193 -26.03 8.90 2.49
C CYS A 193 -27.18 9.29 3.44
N GLY A 194 -28.22 9.96 2.95
CA GLY A 194 -29.41 10.33 3.74
C GLY A 194 -29.20 11.49 4.74
N ASN A 195 -28.02 12.11 4.77
CA ASN A 195 -27.75 13.20 5.71
C ASN A 195 -28.49 14.49 5.30
N THR A 196 -28.92 15.29 6.27
CA THR A 196 -29.63 16.56 6.03
C THR A 196 -28.83 17.75 6.54
N SER A 197 -28.98 18.90 5.90
CA SER A 197 -28.33 20.16 6.31
C SER A 197 -29.27 21.35 6.09
N GLY A 198 -29.09 22.42 6.86
CA GLY A 198 -29.88 23.65 6.69
C GLY A 198 -31.34 23.58 7.15
N CYS A 199 -31.74 22.56 7.92
CA CYS A 199 -33.05 22.54 8.56
C CYS A 199 -33.07 23.47 9.78
N SER A 200 -33.78 24.59 9.69
CA SER A 200 -34.23 25.40 10.85
C SER A 200 -35.61 24.96 11.30
#